data_AF-U5C2C5-F1
#
_entry.id   AF-U5C2C5-F1
#
_cell.length_a   1.000
_cell.length_b   1.000
_cell.length_c   1.000
_cell.angle_alpha   90.00
_cell.angle_beta   90.00
_cell.angle_gamma   90.00
#
_symmetry.space_group_name_H-M   'P 1'
#
loop_
_entity.id
_entity.type
_entity.pdbx_description
1 polymer ?
#
loop_
_entity_poly.entity_id
_entity_poly.type
_entity_poly.pdbx_seq_one_letter_code
_entity_poly.pdbx_strand_id
1 'polypeptide(L)'
;MGFEVRAINLLIDSTVFLIFVFASAFILRDFVEIEDFRVLMILIYYLYYFISETITGQTVGKMFTKTKVVGLTTNEKPKVLNILLRTALRLVPLEFISFLFYQNGFHDRFSKTKLVYK
;
A
#
# COMPACT_ATOMS: atom_id res chain seq x y z
N MET A 1 -0.95 -16.53 4.21
CA MET A 1 -1.39 -15.91 2.95
C MET A 1 -0.30 -16.09 1.92
N GLY A 2 -0.60 -16.61 0.73
CA GLY A 2 0.42 -16.85 -0.31
C GLY A 2 0.98 -15.56 -0.92
N PHE A 3 2.18 -15.65 -1.51
CA PHE A 3 2.82 -14.58 -2.27
C PHE A 3 1.94 -14.09 -3.43
N GLU A 4 1.24 -15.01 -4.10
CA GLU A 4 0.36 -14.74 -5.25
C GLU A 4 -0.67 -13.66 -4.98
N VAL A 5 -1.39 -13.74 -3.85
CA VAL A 5 -2.44 -12.76 -3.55
C VAL A 5 -1.86 -11.40 -3.20
N ARG A 6 -0.66 -11.36 -2.62
CA ARG A 6 0.05 -10.11 -2.35
C ARG A 6 0.54 -9.47 -3.66
N ALA A 7 1.03 -10.27 -4.60
CA ALA A 7 1.41 -9.82 -5.93
C ALA A 7 0.21 -9.28 -6.71
N ILE A 8 -0.95 -9.95 -6.65
CA ILE A 8 -2.20 -9.49 -7.25
C ILE A 8 -2.65 -8.16 -6.61
N ASN A 9 -2.62 -8.05 -5.28
CA ASN A 9 -2.94 -6.81 -4.59
C ASN A 9 -2.06 -5.65 -5.07
N LEU A 10 -0.75 -5.88 -5.13
CA LEU A 10 0.19 -4.89 -5.61
C LEU A 10 -0.10 -4.52 -7.06
N LEU A 11 -0.31 -5.50 -7.94
CA LEU A 11 -0.60 -5.26 -9.35
C LEU A 11 -1.85 -4.38 -9.52
N ILE A 12 -2.94 -4.73 -8.84
CA ILE A 12 -4.19 -3.95 -8.90
C ILE A 12 -3.99 -2.55 -8.35
N ASP A 13 -3.39 -2.40 -7.17
CA ASP A 13 -3.14 -1.10 -6.56
C ASP A 13 -2.24 -0.23 -7.46
N SER A 14 -1.20 -0.81 -8.07
CA SER A 14 -0.33 -0.13 -9.02
C SER A 14 -1.06 0.26 -10.30
N THR A 15 -1.91 -0.59 -10.87
CA THR A 15 -2.71 -0.25 -12.06
C THR A 15 -3.68 0.89 -11.78
N VAL A 16 -4.42 0.81 -10.66
CA VAL A 16 -5.35 1.88 -10.25
C VAL A 16 -4.60 3.20 -10.04
N PHE A 17 -3.44 3.14 -9.37
CA PHE A 17 -2.65 4.33 -9.15
C PHE A 17 -2.07 4.91 -10.45
N LEU A 18 -1.61 4.07 -11.38
CA LEU A 18 -1.13 4.53 -12.70
C LEU A 18 -2.23 5.24 -13.49
N ILE A 19 -3.45 4.69 -13.51
CA ILE A 19 -4.60 5.34 -14.15
C ILE A 19 -4.85 6.72 -13.52
N PHE A 20 -4.81 6.79 -12.19
CA PHE A 20 -4.95 8.06 -11.48
C PHE A 20 -3.84 9.06 -11.83
N VAL A 21 -2.59 8.62 -11.92
CA VAL A 21 -1.44 9.46 -12.32
C VAL A 21 -1.60 9.99 -13.74
N PHE A 22 -1.97 9.15 -14.71
CA PHE A 22 -2.14 9.60 -16.08
C PHE A 22 -3.31 10.58 -16.22
N ALA A 23 -4.42 10.32 -15.52
CA ALA A 23 -5.56 11.23 -15.50
C ALA A 23 -5.19 12.59 -14.86
N SER A 24 -4.52 12.59 -13.71
CA SER A 24 -4.09 13.82 -13.05
C SER A 24 -3.05 14.59 -13.86
N ALA A 25 -2.08 13.89 -14.48
CA ALA A 25 -1.10 14.48 -15.37
C ALA A 25 -1.79 15.17 -16.56
N PHE A 26 -2.76 14.51 -17.18
CA PHE A 26 -3.50 15.09 -18.30
C PHE A 26 -4.26 16.37 -17.93
N ILE A 27 -4.86 16.41 -16.74
CA ILE A 27 -5.63 17.57 -16.23
C ILE A 27 -4.72 18.71 -15.79
N LEU A 28 -3.60 18.40 -15.13
CA LEU A 28 -2.73 19.39 -14.48
C LEU A 28 -1.53 19.82 -15.33
N ARG A 29 -1.34 19.24 -16.53
CA ARG A 29 -0.15 19.48 -17.37
C ARG A 29 0.15 20.95 -17.66
N ASP A 30 -0.88 21.80 -17.72
CA ASP A 30 -0.75 23.21 -18.09
C ASP A 30 -0.58 24.12 -16.84
N PHE A 31 -0.69 23.54 -15.63
CA PHE A 31 -0.70 24.27 -14.36
C PHE A 31 0.46 23.91 -13.42
N VAL A 32 1.08 22.74 -13.60
CA VAL A 32 2.07 22.19 -12.66
C VAL A 32 3.29 21.69 -13.43
N GLU A 33 4.47 22.11 -12.98
CA GLU A 33 5.75 21.63 -13.49
C GLU A 33 5.94 20.13 -13.23
N ILE A 34 6.69 19.45 -14.09
CA ILE A 34 6.88 18.00 -14.01
C ILE A 34 7.53 17.59 -12.68
N GLU A 35 8.45 18.40 -12.15
CA GLU A 35 9.13 18.13 -10.88
C GLU A 35 8.16 18.19 -9.68
N ASP A 36 7.38 19.25 -9.59
CA ASP A 36 6.36 19.42 -8.54
C ASP A 36 5.28 18.34 -8.64
N PHE A 37 4.85 18.00 -9.86
CA PHE A 37 3.91 16.92 -10.09
C PHE A 37 4.44 15.58 -9.59
N ARG A 38 5.73 15.26 -9.84
CA ARG A 38 6.34 14.01 -9.34
C ARG A 38 6.32 13.93 -7.82
N VAL A 39 6.75 15.00 -7.13
CA VAL A 39 6.77 15.04 -5.66
C VAL A 39 5.35 14.90 -5.10
N LEU A 40 4.39 15.62 -5.69
CA LEU A 40 2.98 15.54 -5.30
C LEU A 40 2.42 14.12 -5.45
N MET A 41 2.68 13.45 -6.58
CA MET A 41 2.17 12.11 -6.83
C MET A 41 2.80 11.06 -5.89
N ILE A 42 4.10 11.19 -5.57
CA ILE A 42 4.75 10.34 -4.56
C ILE A 42 4.06 10.51 -3.19
N LEU A 43 3.80 11.76 -2.77
CA LEU A 43 3.11 12.03 -1.52
C LEU A 43 1.69 11.44 -1.50
N ILE A 44 0.93 11.63 -2.59
CA ILE A 44 -0.43 11.08 -2.73
C ILE A 44 -0.43 9.55 -2.67
N TYR A 45 0.56 8.89 -3.28
CA TYR A 45 0.71 7.43 -3.20
C TYR A 45 0.77 6.96 -1.74
N TYR A 46 1.64 7.57 -0.93
CA TYR A 46 1.78 7.18 0.47
C TYR A 46 0.54 7.51 1.30
N LEU A 47 -0.07 8.68 1.07
CA LEU A 47 -1.31 9.07 1.73
C LEU A 47 -2.45 8.11 1.39
N TYR A 48 -2.56 7.66 0.13
CA TYR A 48 -3.55 6.67 -0.27
C TYR A 48 -3.42 5.38 0.54
N TYR A 49 -2.22 4.79 0.62
CA TYR A 49 -2.03 3.58 1.42
C TYR A 49 -2.30 3.80 2.90
N PHE A 50 -1.76 4.89 3.47
CA PHE A 50 -1.93 5.18 4.89
C PHE A 50 -3.39 5.39 5.26
N ILE A 51 -4.11 6.25 4.52
CA ILE A 51 -5.51 6.59 4.79
C ILE A 51 -6.40 5.36 4.53
N SER A 52 -6.23 4.69 3.39
CA SER A 52 -7.07 3.54 3.03
C SER A 52 -6.94 2.43 4.07
N GLU A 53 -5.72 2.13 4.50
CA GLU A 53 -5.45 1.07 5.47
C GLU A 53 -5.84 1.49 6.90
N THR A 54 -5.73 2.78 7.24
CA THR A 54 -6.17 3.33 8.53
C THR A 54 -7.68 3.36 8.66
N ILE A 55 -8.42 3.71 7.61
CA ILE A 55 -9.87 3.79 7.67
C ILE A 55 -10.49 2.40 7.52
N THR A 56 -10.16 1.70 6.44
CA THR A 56 -10.84 0.46 6.02
C THR A 56 -10.06 -0.81 6.33
N GLY A 57 -8.77 -0.73 6.64
CA GLY A 57 -7.89 -1.90 6.73
C GLY A 57 -7.60 -2.56 5.38
N GLN A 58 -8.06 -1.97 4.27
CA GLN A 58 -7.96 -2.48 2.91
C GLN A 58 -7.51 -1.36 1.97
N THR A 59 -6.87 -1.72 0.87
CA THR A 59 -6.66 -0.89 -0.34
C THR A 59 -7.57 -1.41 -1.44
N VAL A 60 -7.67 -0.73 -2.58
CA VAL A 60 -8.51 -1.19 -3.71
C VAL A 60 -8.14 -2.61 -4.14
N GLY A 61 -6.85 -2.92 -4.27
CA GLY A 61 -6.39 -4.28 -4.57
C GLY A 61 -6.83 -5.30 -3.52
N LYS A 62 -6.71 -4.94 -2.23
CA LYS A 62 -7.13 -5.80 -1.12
C LYS A 62 -8.65 -5.96 -1.03
N MET A 63 -9.42 -4.97 -1.45
CA MET A 63 -10.88 -5.10 -1.57
C MET A 63 -11.23 -6.12 -2.65
N PHE A 64 -10.52 -6.08 -3.79
CA PHE A 64 -10.72 -7.02 -4.89
C PHE A 64 -10.38 -8.47 -4.49
N THR A 65 -9.26 -8.69 -3.82
CA THR A 65 -8.87 -10.03 -3.34
C THR A 65 -9.59 -10.46 -2.07
N LYS A 66 -10.52 -9.64 -1.56
CA LYS A 66 -11.23 -9.85 -0.29
C LYS A 66 -10.26 -10.10 0.87
N THR A 67 -9.19 -9.33 0.93
CA THR A 67 -8.18 -9.40 1.99
C THR A 67 -8.17 -8.14 2.83
N LYS A 68 -7.84 -8.27 4.12
CA LYS A 68 -7.71 -7.14 5.04
C LYS A 68 -6.47 -7.28 5.90
N VAL A 69 -5.97 -6.14 6.34
CA VAL A 69 -4.84 -6.05 7.26
C VAL A 69 -5.38 -6.06 8.67
N VAL A 70 -4.88 -6.97 9.48
CA VAL A 70 -5.23 -7.09 10.90
C VAL A 70 -3.98 -7.10 11.78
N GLY A 71 -4.15 -6.77 13.06
CA GLY A 71 -3.10 -6.94 14.07
C GLY A 71 -2.69 -8.40 14.19
N LEU A 72 -1.38 -8.65 14.35
CA LEU A 72 -0.82 -10.00 14.43
C LEU A 72 -1.39 -10.79 15.62
N THR A 73 -1.59 -10.13 16.75
CA THR A 73 -2.00 -10.72 18.03
C THR A 73 -3.51 -10.78 18.24
N THR A 74 -4.24 -9.71 17.89
CA THR A 74 -5.67 -9.60 18.22
C THR A 74 -6.60 -10.00 17.08
N ASN A 75 -6.10 -10.16 15.84
CA ASN A 75 -6.92 -10.24 14.62
C ASN A 75 -7.88 -9.05 14.41
N GLU A 76 -7.74 -7.99 15.21
CA GLU A 76 -8.55 -6.77 15.12
C GLU A 76 -7.85 -5.72 14.26
N LYS A 77 -8.51 -4.57 14.10
CA LYS A 77 -7.95 -3.42 13.38
C LYS A 77 -6.61 -3.01 14.01
N PRO A 78 -5.51 -2.93 13.23
CA PRO A 78 -4.22 -2.55 13.78
C PRO A 78 -4.24 -1.09 14.23
N LYS A 79 -3.45 -0.79 15.27
CA LYS A 79 -3.27 0.59 15.75
C LYS A 79 -2.73 1.46 14.62
N VAL A 80 -3.11 2.75 14.60
CA VAL A 80 -2.66 3.71 13.58
C VAL A 80 -1.13 3.75 13.48
N LEU A 81 -0.42 3.67 14.61
CA LEU A 81 1.05 3.61 14.64
C LEU A 81 1.61 2.39 13.87
N ASN A 82 0.95 1.24 13.94
CA ASN A 82 1.37 0.05 13.21
C ASN A 82 1.19 0.25 11.70
N ILE A 83 0.10 0.90 11.29
CA ILE A 83 -0.18 1.20 9.88
C ILE A 83 0.80 2.26 9.35
N LEU A 84 1.14 3.25 10.17
CA LEU A 84 2.17 4.25 9.85
C LEU A 84 3.52 3.56 9.62
N LEU A 85 3.98 2.72 10.56
CA LEU A 85 5.22 1.94 10.41
C LEU A 85 5.18 1.06 9.16
N ARG A 86 4.03 0.45 8.87
CA ARG A 86 3.86 -0.38 7.68
C ARG A 86 3.94 0.42 6.38
N THR A 87 3.42 1.64 6.37
CA THR A 87 3.52 2.56 5.23
C THR A 87 4.94 3.11 5.09
N ALA A 88 5.59 3.45 6.22
CA ALA A 88 6.96 3.92 6.26
C ALA A 88 7.94 2.86 5.73
N LEU A 89 7.77 1.60 6.13
CA LEU A 89 8.64 0.51 5.69
C LEU A 89 8.52 0.19 4.19
N ARG A 90 7.39 0.52 3.56
CA ARG A 90 7.22 0.43 2.10
C ARG A 90 8.03 1.46 1.31
N LEU A 91 8.55 2.51 1.95
CA LEU A 91 9.52 3.42 1.30
C LEU A 91 10.87 2.74 1.06
N VAL A 92 11.20 1.69 1.82
CA VAL A 92 12.48 1.02 1.70
C VAL A 92 12.44 0.10 0.46
N PRO A 93 13.21 0.39 -0.60
CA PRO A 93 13.13 -0.35 -1.87
C PRO A 93 13.46 -1.85 -1.77
N LEU A 94 14.10 -2.26 -0.66
CA LEU A 94 14.45 -3.64 -0.34
C LEU A 94 13.23 -4.51 0.06
N GLU A 95 12.03 -3.94 0.20
CA GLU A 95 10.81 -4.69 0.52
C GLU A 95 10.40 -5.71 -0.54
N PHE A 96 10.56 -5.38 -1.82
CA PHE A 96 10.22 -6.29 -2.91
C PHE A 96 11.03 -7.58 -2.83
N ILE A 97 12.30 -7.46 -2.42
CA ILE A 97 13.21 -8.58 -2.20
C ILE A 97 12.80 -9.39 -0.96
N SER A 98 12.20 -8.75 0.05
CA SER A 98 11.73 -9.45 1.25
C SER A 98 10.70 -10.54 0.95
N PHE A 99 9.90 -10.36 -0.11
CA PHE A 99 8.92 -11.36 -0.55
C PHE A 99 9.53 -12.57 -1.27
N LEU A 100 10.75 -12.44 -1.81
CA LEU A 100 11.51 -13.57 -2.37
C LEU A 100 12.10 -14.47 -1.29
N PHE A 101 12.37 -13.93 -0.09
CA PHE A 101 13.00 -14.67 1.01
C PHE A 101 12.05 -15.03 2.16
N TYR A 102 10.92 -14.32 2.31
CA TYR A 102 9.99 -14.51 3.41
C TYR A 102 8.52 -14.44 2.96
N GLN A 103 7.68 -15.33 3.53
CA GLN A 103 6.22 -15.32 3.28
C GLN A 103 5.51 -14.07 3.82
N ASN A 104 6.14 -13.37 4.76
CA ASN A 104 5.69 -12.09 5.32
C ASN A 104 6.73 -11.02 4.99
N GLY A 105 6.31 -9.93 4.36
CA GLY A 105 7.20 -8.81 4.05
C GLY A 105 7.76 -8.16 5.32
N PHE A 106 8.87 -7.44 5.22
CA PHE A 106 9.48 -6.75 6.37
C PHE A 106 8.47 -5.83 7.05
N HIS A 107 7.66 -5.09 6.30
CA HIS A 107 6.60 -4.24 6.85
C HIS A 107 5.62 -4.99 7.74
N ASP A 108 5.23 -6.22 7.42
CA ASP A 108 4.30 -7.01 8.24
C ASP A 108 4.95 -7.44 9.57
N ARG A 109 6.22 -7.86 9.51
CA ARG A 109 6.96 -8.32 10.69
C ARG A 109 7.21 -7.19 11.68
N PHE A 110 7.69 -6.04 11.19
CA PHE A 110 8.02 -4.90 12.03
C PHE A 110 6.77 -4.12 12.49
N SER A 111 5.71 -4.06 11.68
CA SER A 111 4.45 -3.44 12.09
C SER A 111 3.58 -4.34 12.98
N LYS A 112 3.97 -5.61 13.20
CA LYS A 112 3.16 -6.62 13.89
C LYS A 112 1.75 -6.71 13.28
N THR A 113 1.67 -6.77 11.95
CA THR A 113 0.42 -6.95 11.22
C THR A 113 0.50 -8.17 10.30
N LYS A 114 -0.66 -8.66 9.87
CA LYS A 114 -0.77 -9.73 8.88
C LYS A 114 -1.95 -9.50 7.95
N LEU A 115 -1.88 -10.13 6.79
CA LEU A 115 -2.98 -10.18 5.82
C LEU A 115 -3.87 -11.39 6.12
N VAL A 116 -5.18 -11.19 6.21
CA VAL A 116 -6.18 -12.25 6.35
C VAL A 116 -7.27 -12.08 5.29
N TYR A 117 -7.92 -13.17 4.88
CA TYR A 117 -9.15 -13.07 4.11
C TYR A 117 -10.24 -12.41 4.97
N LYS A 118 -11.09 -11.62 4.33
CA LYS A 118 -12.25 -10.98 4.92
C LYS A 118 -13.41 -11.97 4.99
#